data_AF-A0A0R2F5K7-F1
#
_entry.id   AF-A0A0R2F5K7-F1
#
_cell.length_a   1.000
_cell.length_b   1.000
_cell.length_c   1.000
_cell.angle_alpha   90.00
_cell.angle_beta   90.00
_cell.angle_gamma   90.00
#
_symmetry.space_group_name_H-M   'P 1'
#
loop_
_entity.id
_entity.type
_entity.pdbx_description
1 polymer ?
#
loop_
_entity_poly.entity_id
_entity_poly.type
_entity_poly.pdbx_seq_one_letter_code
_entity_poly.pdbx_strand_id
1 'polypeptide(L)'
;MIEWTDQQIQAFQTTLLTWYDQEKRDLPWRRDHDPYHVWVSEIMLQQTQVQTVMPYYNRFMAQFPTVADLATAPEAKLMKAWEGLGYYSRARNLQRAARQIVDEYGGEWPQTAAGLQKLAGIGPYTAGAIASIAFNEPVPAVDGNAFRVFARLLKIDDDIAKPQTRQVFEQVISRVISQERPGDFNQAIMDLGSSYMTAKNPDSEHSPVKAFNQAYLDGVELDYPVKTKKPRPVEVAYYGLAIQQGDRTLMVKRPSDGLLANFWTYPLIAKADVVALSDADPADVSDEAALALVPQWVKANYGLTVTVTPIGGRPVTHTFTHRKWVVTLLTATVAADADLSFFPGKWLDSVEISTMAFPKVQDKLFKRMIKEKPMYRG
;
A
#
# COMPACT_ATOMS: atom_id res chain seq x y z
N MET A 1 -3.66 -32.15 -4.45
CA MET A 1 -4.68 -31.32 -5.12
C MET A 1 -5.54 -32.17 -6.06
N ILE A 2 -6.75 -31.72 -6.35
CA ILE A 2 -7.71 -32.34 -7.27
C ILE A 2 -7.45 -31.85 -8.70
N GLU A 3 -7.60 -32.77 -9.66
CA GLU A 3 -7.56 -32.46 -11.08
C GLU A 3 -8.96 -32.59 -11.67
N TRP A 4 -9.35 -31.60 -12.47
CA TRP A 4 -10.61 -31.61 -13.21
C TRP A 4 -10.39 -32.15 -14.62
N THR A 5 -11.38 -32.88 -15.13
CA THR A 5 -11.44 -33.24 -16.55
C THR A 5 -11.77 -32.01 -17.41
N ASP A 6 -11.50 -32.08 -18.71
CA ASP A 6 -11.85 -31.00 -19.65
C ASP A 6 -13.34 -30.63 -19.60
N GLN A 7 -14.21 -31.63 -19.44
CA GLN A 7 -15.65 -31.40 -19.30
C GLN A 7 -16.00 -30.62 -18.02
N GLN A 8 -15.33 -30.94 -16.89
CA GLN A 8 -15.52 -30.20 -15.64
C GLN A 8 -14.97 -28.78 -15.75
N ILE A 9 -13.82 -28.58 -16.40
CA ILE A 9 -13.24 -27.26 -16.65
C ILE A 9 -14.20 -26.41 -17.49
N GLN A 10 -14.73 -26.96 -18.58
CA GLN A 10 -15.69 -26.27 -19.43
C GLN A 10 -16.97 -25.90 -18.67
N ALA A 11 -17.53 -26.84 -17.89
CA ALA A 11 -18.69 -26.57 -17.05
C ALA A 11 -18.42 -25.45 -16.04
N PHE A 12 -17.27 -25.48 -15.36
CA PHE A 12 -16.86 -24.44 -14.42
C PHE A 12 -16.75 -23.07 -15.10
N GLN A 13 -16.06 -23.00 -16.25
CA GLN A 13 -15.91 -21.76 -17.02
C GLN A 13 -17.27 -21.19 -17.41
N THR A 14 -18.18 -22.01 -17.95
CA THR A 14 -19.52 -21.58 -18.33
C THR A 14 -20.30 -21.05 -17.13
N THR A 15 -20.31 -21.79 -16.01
CA THR A 15 -21.01 -21.36 -14.78
C THR A 15 -20.46 -20.05 -14.23
N LEU A 16 -19.13 -19.93 -14.13
CA LEU A 16 -18.47 -18.74 -13.61
C LEU A 16 -18.73 -17.50 -14.49
N LEU A 17 -18.54 -17.63 -15.80
CA LEU A 17 -18.68 -16.50 -16.73
C LEU A 17 -20.15 -16.08 -16.89
N THR A 18 -21.08 -17.02 -16.87
CA THR A 18 -22.53 -16.71 -16.93
C THR A 18 -22.96 -15.91 -15.70
N TRP A 19 -22.50 -16.32 -14.50
CA TRP A 19 -22.71 -15.54 -13.29
C TRP A 19 -22.06 -14.16 -13.38
N TYR A 20 -20.82 -14.08 -13.87
CA TYR A 20 -20.11 -12.81 -13.99
C TYR A 20 -20.84 -11.83 -14.93
N ASP A 21 -21.40 -12.31 -16.04
CA ASP A 21 -22.17 -11.47 -16.96
C ASP A 21 -23.42 -10.85 -16.33
N GLN A 22 -24.00 -11.53 -15.33
CA GLN A 22 -25.20 -11.08 -14.62
C GLN A 22 -24.87 -10.19 -13.41
N GLU A 23 -23.81 -10.54 -12.67
CA GLU A 23 -23.54 -10.01 -11.32
C GLU A 23 -22.29 -9.11 -11.24
N LYS A 24 -21.54 -8.93 -12.34
CA LYS A 24 -20.33 -8.08 -12.32
C LYS A 24 -20.65 -6.67 -11.84
N ARG A 25 -19.77 -6.16 -10.98
CA ARG A 25 -19.89 -4.81 -10.44
C ARG A 25 -19.59 -3.77 -11.51
N ASP A 26 -20.42 -2.73 -11.60
CA ASP A 26 -20.08 -1.51 -12.36
C ASP A 26 -18.99 -0.74 -11.60
N LEU A 27 -17.76 -0.84 -12.09
CA LEU A 27 -16.59 -0.15 -11.55
C LEU A 27 -16.01 0.74 -12.64
N PRO A 28 -15.55 1.98 -12.32
CA PRO A 28 -15.09 2.93 -13.33
C PRO A 28 -14.00 2.37 -14.26
N TRP A 29 -13.08 1.56 -13.73
CA TRP A 29 -11.98 0.93 -14.46
C TRP A 29 -12.36 -0.36 -15.21
N ARG A 30 -13.63 -0.77 -15.19
CA ARG A 30 -14.16 -1.91 -15.96
C ARG A 30 -15.05 -1.47 -17.13
N ARG A 31 -15.19 -0.16 -17.35
CA ARG A 31 -16.05 0.40 -18.41
C ARG A 31 -15.40 0.39 -19.79
N ASP A 32 -14.08 0.29 -19.82
CA ASP A 32 -13.27 0.07 -21.00
C ASP A 32 -12.14 -0.93 -20.67
N HIS A 33 -11.33 -1.25 -21.68
CA HIS A 33 -10.19 -2.15 -21.56
C HIS A 33 -8.86 -1.41 -21.81
N ASP A 34 -8.82 -0.10 -21.55
CA ASP A 34 -7.59 0.67 -21.73
C ASP A 34 -6.52 0.17 -20.72
N PRO A 35 -5.33 -0.26 -21.18
CA PRO A 35 -4.29 -0.77 -20.30
C PRO A 35 -3.85 0.24 -19.23
N TYR A 36 -3.91 1.55 -19.50
CA TYR A 36 -3.63 2.59 -18.53
C TYR A 36 -4.67 2.60 -17.41
N HIS A 37 -5.95 2.53 -17.74
CA HIS A 37 -7.06 2.51 -16.79
C HIS A 37 -7.00 1.27 -15.89
N VAL A 38 -6.82 0.10 -16.52
CA VAL A 38 -6.65 -1.19 -15.82
C VAL A 38 -5.45 -1.10 -14.89
N TRP A 39 -4.28 -0.72 -15.38
CA TRP A 39 -3.05 -0.65 -14.58
C TRP A 39 -3.16 0.29 -13.38
N VAL A 40 -3.66 1.52 -13.57
CA VAL A 40 -3.84 2.48 -12.48
C VAL A 40 -4.74 1.89 -11.39
N SER A 41 -5.86 1.28 -11.78
CA SER A 41 -6.79 0.65 -10.84
C SER A 41 -6.14 -0.51 -10.06
N GLU A 42 -5.39 -1.37 -10.75
CA GLU A 42 -4.72 -2.53 -10.17
C GLU A 42 -3.66 -2.10 -9.14
N ILE A 43 -2.88 -1.07 -9.45
CA ILE A 43 -1.90 -0.53 -8.50
C ILE A 43 -2.59 0.09 -7.28
N MET A 44 -3.72 0.81 -7.46
CA MET A 44 -4.47 1.36 -6.34
C MET A 44 -5.08 0.28 -5.44
N LEU A 45 -5.62 -0.79 -6.03
CA LEU A 45 -6.29 -1.89 -5.33
C LEU A 45 -5.33 -2.78 -4.51
N GLN A 46 -4.02 -2.68 -4.73
CA GLN A 46 -3.04 -3.36 -3.89
C GLN A 46 -3.22 -2.98 -2.41
N GLN A 47 -3.64 -3.95 -1.59
CA GLN A 47 -3.91 -3.78 -0.16
C GLN A 47 -4.89 -2.65 0.18
N THR A 48 -5.76 -2.25 -0.76
CA THR A 48 -6.76 -1.19 -0.58
C THR A 48 -8.12 -1.66 -1.06
N GLN A 49 -9.18 -1.40 -0.30
CA GLN A 49 -10.53 -1.86 -0.66
C GLN A 49 -11.12 -1.05 -1.81
N VAL A 50 -11.93 -1.70 -2.65
CA VAL A 50 -12.61 -1.10 -3.82
C VAL A 50 -13.32 0.21 -3.47
N GLN A 51 -14.14 0.22 -2.41
CA GLN A 51 -14.88 1.41 -1.97
C GLN A 51 -13.98 2.58 -1.60
N THR A 52 -12.78 2.30 -1.07
CA THR A 52 -11.78 3.33 -0.80
C THR A 52 -11.15 3.83 -2.09
N VAL A 53 -10.89 2.95 -3.07
CA VAL A 53 -10.21 3.30 -4.33
C VAL A 53 -11.08 4.13 -5.27
N MET A 54 -12.38 3.85 -5.38
CA MET A 54 -13.29 4.52 -6.32
C MET A 54 -13.15 6.05 -6.39
N PRO A 55 -13.24 6.81 -5.28
CA PRO A 55 -13.12 8.27 -5.34
C PRO A 55 -11.70 8.73 -5.68
N TYR A 56 -10.66 7.95 -5.37
CA TYR A 56 -9.28 8.27 -5.74
C TYR A 56 -9.03 8.05 -7.22
N TYR A 57 -9.48 6.91 -7.75
CA TYR A 57 -9.37 6.59 -9.17
C TYR A 57 -10.01 7.70 -10.02
N ASN A 58 -11.25 8.10 -9.70
CA ASN A 58 -11.95 9.14 -10.47
C ASN A 58 -11.20 10.49 -10.46
N ARG A 59 -10.69 10.93 -9.30
CA ARG A 59 -9.90 12.17 -9.22
C ARG A 59 -8.56 12.05 -9.94
N PHE A 60 -7.92 10.89 -9.85
CA PHE A 60 -6.64 10.63 -10.48
C PHE A 60 -6.78 10.66 -12.01
N MET A 61 -7.79 9.96 -12.55
CA MET A 61 -8.07 9.95 -13.98
C MET A 61 -8.48 11.32 -14.52
N ALA A 62 -9.16 12.14 -13.72
CA ALA A 62 -9.46 13.53 -14.10
C ALA A 62 -8.19 14.41 -14.18
N GLN A 63 -7.16 14.12 -13.37
CA GLN A 63 -5.92 14.90 -13.33
C GLN A 63 -4.83 14.38 -14.26
N PHE A 64 -4.81 13.07 -14.52
CA PHE A 64 -3.87 12.35 -15.36
C PHE A 64 -4.64 11.39 -16.28
N PRO A 65 -5.33 11.91 -17.32
CA PRO A 65 -6.16 11.09 -18.20
C PRO A 65 -5.38 10.06 -19.02
N THR A 66 -4.11 10.34 -19.34
CA THR A 66 -3.27 9.45 -20.15
C THR A 66 -1.97 9.06 -19.45
N VAL A 67 -1.31 8.02 -19.95
CA VAL A 67 0.03 7.61 -19.49
C VAL A 67 1.06 8.74 -19.67
N ALA A 68 0.94 9.56 -20.72
CA ALA A 68 1.82 10.71 -20.97
C ALA A 68 1.61 11.84 -19.95
N ASP A 69 0.35 12.12 -19.57
CA ASP A 69 0.04 13.10 -18.52
C ASP A 69 0.65 12.68 -17.18
N LEU A 70 0.61 11.38 -16.87
CA LEU A 70 1.24 10.84 -15.67
C LEU A 70 2.77 10.90 -15.72
N ALA A 71 3.36 10.57 -16.87
CA ALA A 71 4.81 10.56 -17.05
C ALA A 71 5.43 11.96 -16.83
N THR A 72 4.76 12.99 -17.34
CA THR A 72 5.19 14.39 -17.29
C THR A 72 4.76 15.13 -16.02
N ALA A 73 3.86 14.56 -15.22
CA ALA A 73 3.35 15.20 -14.01
C ALA A 73 4.46 15.56 -12.99
N PRO A 74 4.41 16.75 -12.37
CA PRO A 74 5.27 17.06 -11.23
C PRO A 74 5.04 16.07 -10.07
N GLU A 75 6.12 15.59 -9.43
CA GLU A 75 6.02 14.60 -8.32
C GLU A 75 5.07 15.09 -7.21
N ALA A 76 5.12 16.39 -6.88
CA ALA A 76 4.24 16.97 -5.85
C ALA A 76 2.75 16.81 -6.19
N LYS A 77 2.36 17.02 -7.46
CA LYS A 77 0.97 16.86 -7.93
C LYS A 77 0.54 15.40 -7.83
N LEU A 78 1.42 14.48 -8.23
CA LEU A 78 1.18 13.03 -8.12
C LEU A 78 1.03 12.59 -6.65
N MET A 79 1.93 13.00 -5.77
CA MET A 79 1.85 12.66 -4.34
C MET A 79 0.59 13.21 -3.70
N LYS A 80 0.13 14.41 -4.12
CA LYS A 80 -1.12 14.99 -3.65
C LYS A 80 -2.35 14.20 -4.13
N ALA A 81 -2.37 13.78 -5.40
CA ALA A 81 -3.44 12.92 -5.91
C ALA A 81 -3.50 11.55 -5.21
N TRP A 82 -2.36 11.04 -4.74
CA TRP A 82 -2.23 9.76 -4.02
C TRP A 82 -2.41 9.87 -2.49
N GLU A 83 -2.53 11.10 -1.97
CA GLU A 83 -2.53 11.37 -0.53
C GLU A 83 -3.63 10.60 0.20
N GLY A 84 -3.26 9.74 1.15
CA GLY A 84 -4.22 8.97 1.95
C GLY A 84 -4.41 7.52 1.51
N LEU A 85 -4.02 7.14 0.29
CA LEU A 85 -4.00 5.73 -0.15
C LEU A 85 -2.88 4.91 0.52
N GLY A 86 -1.82 5.57 0.99
CA GLY A 86 -0.65 4.91 1.57
C GLY A 86 0.20 4.17 0.53
N TYR A 87 1.30 3.56 0.98
CA TYR A 87 2.29 2.90 0.12
C TYR A 87 2.69 3.75 -1.09
N TYR A 88 3.17 4.97 -0.85
CA TYR A 88 3.48 5.96 -1.90
C TYR A 88 4.61 5.56 -2.85
N SER A 89 5.41 4.55 -2.51
CA SER A 89 6.30 3.91 -3.48
C SER A 89 5.55 3.38 -4.69
N ARG A 90 4.28 2.97 -4.53
CA ARG A 90 3.40 2.60 -5.65
C ARG A 90 3.22 3.75 -6.64
N ALA A 91 2.87 4.95 -6.17
CA ALA A 91 2.72 6.12 -7.03
C ALA A 91 4.02 6.48 -7.75
N ARG A 92 5.17 6.44 -7.05
CA ARG A 92 6.47 6.71 -7.68
C ARG A 92 6.85 5.66 -8.73
N ASN A 93 6.62 4.39 -8.43
CA ASN A 93 6.83 3.31 -9.39
C ASN A 93 5.88 3.44 -10.59
N LEU A 94 4.62 3.80 -10.35
CA LEU A 94 3.63 4.09 -11.38
C LEU A 94 4.17 5.16 -12.34
N GLN A 95 4.59 6.31 -11.83
CA GLN A 95 5.17 7.36 -12.69
C GLN A 95 6.46 6.93 -13.41
N ARG A 96 7.33 6.17 -12.74
CA ARG A 96 8.54 5.64 -13.36
C ARG A 96 8.23 4.71 -14.53
N ALA A 97 7.27 3.80 -14.38
CA ALA A 97 6.80 2.95 -15.47
C ALA A 97 6.06 3.75 -16.56
N ALA A 98 5.31 4.79 -16.21
CA ALA A 98 4.69 5.68 -17.20
C ALA A 98 5.75 6.36 -18.09
N ARG A 99 6.83 6.86 -17.49
CA ARG A 99 7.99 7.40 -18.23
C ARG A 99 8.64 6.33 -19.09
N GLN A 100 8.84 5.13 -18.54
CA GLN A 100 9.39 4.01 -19.30
C GLN A 100 8.55 3.69 -20.55
N ILE A 101 7.22 3.63 -20.42
CA ILE A 101 6.30 3.38 -21.53
C ILE A 101 6.42 4.49 -22.60
N VAL A 102 6.47 5.75 -22.19
CA VAL A 102 6.57 6.89 -23.12
C VAL A 102 7.95 6.95 -23.80
N ASP A 103 9.02 6.87 -23.01
CA ASP A 103 10.39 7.14 -23.46
C ASP A 103 11.01 5.93 -24.19
N GLU A 104 10.78 4.70 -23.70
CA GLU A 104 11.39 3.48 -24.24
C GLU A 104 10.48 2.73 -25.23
N TYR A 105 9.16 2.83 -25.05
CA TYR A 105 8.16 2.12 -25.87
C TYR A 105 7.32 3.05 -26.75
N GLY A 106 7.65 4.35 -26.82
CA GLY A 106 6.94 5.31 -27.69
C GLY A 106 5.48 5.53 -27.32
N GLY A 107 5.09 5.25 -26.07
CA GLY A 107 3.71 5.30 -25.61
C GLY A 107 2.91 4.01 -25.85
N GLU A 108 3.50 3.00 -26.48
CA GLU A 108 2.85 1.71 -26.72
C GLU A 108 3.07 0.74 -25.55
N TRP A 109 2.02 0.02 -25.20
CA TRP A 109 2.07 -0.96 -24.12
C TRP A 109 2.58 -2.32 -24.61
N PRO A 110 3.49 -2.98 -23.87
CA PRO A 110 3.73 -4.40 -24.09
C PRO A 110 2.45 -5.21 -23.93
N GLN A 111 2.13 -6.06 -24.91
CA GLN A 111 0.85 -6.78 -24.95
C GLN A 111 0.89 -8.16 -24.27
N THR A 112 2.04 -8.57 -23.74
CA THR A 112 2.22 -9.84 -23.03
C THR A 112 2.61 -9.61 -21.58
N ALA A 113 2.23 -10.50 -20.68
CA ALA A 113 2.59 -10.46 -19.28
C ALA A 113 4.11 -10.47 -19.11
N ALA A 114 4.83 -11.26 -19.92
CA ALA A 114 6.29 -11.25 -19.92
C ALA A 114 6.88 -9.89 -20.32
N GLY A 115 6.26 -9.18 -21.26
CA GLY A 115 6.64 -7.82 -21.62
C GLY A 115 6.32 -6.81 -20.52
N LEU A 116 5.11 -6.87 -19.98
CA LEU A 116 4.62 -5.97 -18.92
C LEU A 116 5.44 -6.09 -17.62
N GLN A 117 5.92 -7.28 -17.27
CA GLN A 117 6.78 -7.49 -16.09
C GLN A 117 8.13 -6.75 -16.17
N LYS A 118 8.56 -6.33 -17.37
CA LYS A 118 9.79 -5.53 -17.53
C LYS A 118 9.58 -4.08 -17.10
N LEU A 119 8.34 -3.64 -16.94
CA LEU A 119 8.01 -2.28 -16.52
C LEU A 119 8.20 -2.10 -15.01
N ALA A 120 8.70 -0.93 -14.62
CA ALA A 120 9.01 -0.64 -13.23
C ALA A 120 7.80 -0.78 -12.28
N GLY A 121 7.88 -1.69 -11.31
CA GLY A 121 6.84 -1.90 -10.30
C GLY A 121 5.65 -2.73 -10.76
N ILE A 122 5.69 -3.30 -11.97
CA ILE A 122 4.72 -4.30 -12.42
C ILE A 122 5.23 -5.69 -12.06
N GLY A 123 4.60 -6.31 -11.07
CA GLY A 123 4.88 -7.69 -10.67
C GLY A 123 4.04 -8.73 -11.44
N PRO A 124 4.23 -10.03 -11.19
CA PRO A 124 3.56 -11.11 -11.92
C PRO A 124 2.04 -11.00 -11.94
N TYR A 125 1.44 -10.69 -10.79
CA TYR A 125 0.00 -10.46 -10.67
C TYR A 125 -0.49 -9.34 -11.59
N THR A 126 0.11 -8.15 -11.49
CA THR A 126 -0.34 -6.96 -12.24
C THR A 126 -0.12 -7.14 -13.73
N ALA A 127 0.98 -7.79 -14.13
CA ALA A 127 1.22 -8.14 -15.52
C ALA A 127 0.15 -9.10 -16.06
N GLY A 128 -0.19 -10.17 -15.33
CA GLY A 128 -1.25 -11.10 -15.74
C GLY A 128 -2.63 -10.44 -15.80
N ALA A 129 -2.93 -9.54 -14.85
CA ALA A 129 -4.16 -8.76 -14.86
C ALA A 129 -4.27 -7.86 -16.10
N ILE A 130 -3.26 -7.03 -16.38
CA ILE A 130 -3.26 -6.14 -17.55
C ILE A 130 -3.31 -6.96 -18.84
N ALA A 131 -2.46 -7.99 -18.98
CA ALA A 131 -2.38 -8.78 -20.19
C ALA A 131 -3.69 -9.50 -20.52
N SER A 132 -4.34 -10.08 -19.52
CA SER A 132 -5.62 -10.77 -19.72
C SER A 132 -6.79 -9.82 -19.96
N ILE A 133 -6.84 -8.67 -19.27
CA ILE A 133 -7.97 -7.73 -19.36
C ILE A 133 -7.84 -6.84 -20.61
N ALA A 134 -6.68 -6.24 -20.85
CA ALA A 134 -6.49 -5.27 -21.93
C ALA A 134 -6.10 -5.92 -23.26
N PHE A 135 -5.40 -7.06 -23.22
CA PHE A 135 -4.81 -7.68 -24.41
C PHE A 135 -5.29 -9.12 -24.68
N ASN A 136 -6.24 -9.63 -23.89
CA ASN A 136 -6.80 -10.98 -24.01
C ASN A 136 -5.75 -12.11 -23.98
N GLU A 137 -4.59 -11.89 -23.35
CA GLU A 137 -3.62 -12.99 -23.17
C GLU A 137 -4.18 -13.98 -22.12
N PRO A 138 -4.23 -15.29 -22.41
CA PRO A 138 -4.78 -16.29 -21.49
C PRO A 138 -3.79 -16.66 -20.37
N VAL A 139 -3.50 -15.67 -19.53
CA VAL A 139 -2.56 -15.76 -18.41
C VAL A 139 -3.27 -15.50 -17.07
N PRO A 140 -2.96 -16.28 -16.02
CA PRO A 140 -3.59 -16.11 -14.71
C PRO A 140 -3.15 -14.83 -14.00
N ALA A 141 -4.10 -14.16 -13.35
CA ALA A 141 -3.85 -13.02 -12.45
C ALA A 141 -3.97 -13.46 -10.98
N VAL A 142 -2.90 -14.06 -10.43
CA VAL A 142 -2.97 -14.69 -9.08
C VAL A 142 -2.76 -13.66 -7.95
N ASP A 143 -3.87 -13.19 -7.36
CA ASP A 143 -3.90 -12.38 -6.13
C ASP A 143 -4.27 -13.21 -4.89
N GLY A 144 -4.51 -12.53 -3.76
CA GLY A 144 -4.96 -13.18 -2.53
C GLY A 144 -6.35 -13.81 -2.62
N ASN A 145 -7.21 -13.35 -3.53
CA ASN A 145 -8.52 -13.97 -3.80
C ASN A 145 -8.34 -15.24 -4.63
N ALA A 146 -7.57 -15.19 -5.72
CA ALA A 146 -7.29 -16.33 -6.57
C ALA A 146 -6.63 -17.48 -5.78
N PHE A 147 -5.63 -17.19 -4.94
CA PHE A 147 -5.05 -18.19 -4.04
C PHE A 147 -6.11 -18.90 -3.19
N ARG A 148 -7.04 -18.14 -2.60
CA ARG A 148 -8.07 -18.70 -1.73
C ARG A 148 -9.11 -19.50 -2.50
N VAL A 149 -9.59 -18.96 -3.62
CA VAL A 149 -10.58 -19.60 -4.49
C VAL A 149 -10.04 -20.94 -4.98
N PHE A 150 -8.88 -20.96 -5.63
CA PHE A 150 -8.33 -22.20 -6.19
C PHE A 150 -7.84 -23.18 -5.12
N ALA A 151 -7.36 -22.71 -3.96
CA ALA A 151 -7.02 -23.60 -2.86
C ALA A 151 -8.26 -24.37 -2.36
N ARG A 152 -9.42 -23.72 -2.32
CA ARG A 152 -10.69 -24.33 -1.89
C ARG A 152 -11.30 -25.22 -2.97
N LEU A 153 -11.36 -24.73 -4.21
CA LEU A 153 -11.89 -25.48 -5.35
C LEU A 153 -11.17 -26.82 -5.53
N LEU A 154 -9.83 -26.81 -5.44
CA LEU A 154 -8.99 -27.94 -5.81
C LEU A 154 -8.24 -28.57 -4.63
N LYS A 155 -8.51 -28.14 -3.38
CA LYS A 155 -7.79 -28.59 -2.17
C LYS A 155 -6.27 -28.55 -2.36
N ILE A 156 -5.75 -27.37 -2.70
CA ILE A 156 -4.31 -27.12 -2.80
C ILE A 156 -3.79 -26.74 -1.41
N ASP A 157 -2.98 -27.61 -0.82
CA ASP A 157 -2.46 -27.52 0.55
C ASP A 157 -1.08 -26.87 0.66
N ASP A 158 -0.51 -26.42 -0.47
CA ASP A 158 0.69 -25.60 -0.50
C ASP A 158 0.52 -24.29 0.31
N ASP A 159 1.52 -23.98 1.14
CA ASP A 159 1.53 -22.77 1.95
C ASP A 159 1.71 -21.51 1.09
N ILE A 160 0.64 -20.73 0.93
CA ILE A 160 0.61 -19.52 0.09
C ILE A 160 1.50 -18.38 0.63
N ALA A 161 2.12 -18.54 1.80
CA ALA A 161 3.15 -17.63 2.30
C ALA A 161 4.52 -17.85 1.61
N LYS A 162 4.75 -19.02 0.99
CA LYS A 162 6.00 -19.35 0.30
C LYS A 162 5.99 -18.80 -1.14
N PRO A 163 7.05 -18.09 -1.58
CA PRO A 163 7.09 -17.51 -2.93
C PRO A 163 6.91 -18.54 -4.05
N GLN A 164 7.44 -19.76 -3.87
CA GLN A 164 7.42 -20.83 -4.87
C GLN A 164 5.99 -21.33 -5.16
N THR A 165 5.09 -21.26 -4.17
CA THR A 165 3.70 -21.72 -4.31
C THR A 165 2.93 -20.95 -5.38
N ARG A 166 3.32 -19.71 -5.69
CA ARG A 166 2.71 -18.95 -6.79
C ARG A 166 2.77 -19.71 -8.12
N GLN A 167 3.90 -20.35 -8.43
CA GLN A 167 4.07 -21.07 -9.70
C GLN A 167 3.13 -22.29 -9.79
N VAL A 168 2.87 -22.96 -8.66
CA VAL A 168 1.89 -24.06 -8.60
C VAL A 168 0.51 -23.55 -8.98
N PHE A 169 0.06 -22.45 -8.37
CA PHE A 169 -1.24 -21.84 -8.70
C PHE A 169 -1.30 -21.34 -10.14
N GLU A 170 -0.25 -20.70 -10.64
CA GLU A 170 -0.19 -20.24 -12.03
C GLU A 170 -0.33 -21.41 -13.01
N GLN A 171 0.38 -22.52 -12.81
CA GLN A 171 0.28 -23.73 -13.65
C GLN A 171 -1.13 -24.33 -13.64
N VAL A 172 -1.75 -24.39 -12.45
CA VAL A 172 -3.09 -24.95 -12.29
C VAL A 172 -4.13 -24.06 -12.96
N ILE A 173 -4.08 -22.75 -12.70
CA ILE A 173 -5.06 -21.80 -13.25
C ILE A 173 -4.89 -21.67 -14.77
N SER A 174 -3.67 -21.77 -15.31
CA SER A 174 -3.43 -21.79 -16.75
C SER A 174 -4.15 -22.93 -17.48
N ARG A 175 -4.45 -24.05 -16.82
CA ARG A 175 -5.26 -25.14 -17.40
C ARG A 175 -6.76 -24.86 -17.34
N VAL A 176 -7.20 -24.01 -16.42
CA VAL A 176 -8.63 -23.74 -16.13
C VAL A 176 -9.11 -22.42 -16.73
N ILE A 177 -8.22 -21.47 -17.02
CA ILE A 177 -8.55 -20.16 -17.56
C ILE A 177 -9.23 -20.27 -18.94
N SER A 178 -10.24 -19.42 -19.16
CA SER A 178 -10.88 -19.31 -20.47
C SER A 178 -9.89 -18.75 -21.49
N GLN A 179 -9.74 -19.43 -22.63
CA GLN A 179 -8.90 -18.97 -23.73
C GLN A 179 -9.57 -17.83 -24.52
N GLU A 180 -10.90 -17.73 -24.47
CA GLU A 180 -11.67 -16.73 -25.21
C GLU A 180 -11.92 -15.46 -24.38
N ARG A 181 -12.10 -15.60 -23.07
CA ARG A 181 -12.42 -14.49 -22.14
C ARG A 181 -11.53 -14.49 -20.90
N PRO A 182 -10.19 -14.44 -21.04
CA PRO A 182 -9.28 -14.56 -19.90
C PRO A 182 -9.38 -13.39 -18.91
N GLY A 183 -9.60 -12.17 -19.41
CA GLY A 183 -9.81 -10.99 -18.57
C GLY A 183 -11.05 -11.09 -17.70
N ASP A 184 -12.19 -11.44 -18.29
CA ASP A 184 -13.44 -11.66 -17.55
C ASP A 184 -13.31 -12.82 -16.57
N PHE A 185 -12.65 -13.92 -16.95
CA PHE A 185 -12.39 -15.03 -16.05
C PHE A 185 -11.60 -14.59 -14.82
N ASN A 186 -10.48 -13.87 -15.00
CA ASN A 186 -9.68 -13.38 -13.89
C ASN A 186 -10.49 -12.44 -12.99
N GLN A 187 -11.25 -11.50 -13.56
CA GLN A 187 -12.11 -10.60 -12.79
C GLN A 187 -13.24 -11.34 -12.06
N ALA A 188 -13.83 -12.37 -12.67
CA ALA A 188 -14.85 -13.21 -12.06
C ALA A 188 -14.31 -13.98 -10.85
N ILE A 189 -13.07 -14.51 -10.93
CA ILE A 189 -12.40 -15.13 -9.79
C ILE A 189 -12.20 -14.14 -8.64
N MET A 190 -11.80 -12.90 -8.94
CA MET A 190 -11.65 -11.86 -7.92
C MET A 190 -12.98 -11.52 -7.24
N ASP A 191 -14.05 -11.36 -8.04
CA ASP A 191 -15.39 -11.04 -7.54
C ASP A 191 -15.94 -12.20 -6.71
N LEU A 192 -15.83 -13.44 -7.20
CA LEU A 192 -16.21 -14.67 -6.50
C LEU A 192 -15.52 -14.77 -5.14
N GLY A 193 -14.20 -14.54 -5.10
CA GLY A 193 -13.41 -14.57 -3.88
C GLY A 193 -13.86 -13.50 -2.88
N SER A 194 -14.27 -12.32 -3.37
CA SER A 194 -14.72 -11.22 -2.52
C SER A 194 -16.16 -11.37 -2.02
N SER A 195 -17.04 -12.01 -2.79
CA SER A 195 -18.46 -12.12 -2.49
C SER A 195 -18.83 -13.41 -1.74
N TYR A 196 -18.35 -14.56 -2.21
CA TYR A 196 -18.78 -15.87 -1.69
C TYR A 196 -17.66 -16.56 -0.93
N MET A 197 -16.47 -16.66 -1.50
CA MET A 197 -15.38 -17.39 -0.87
C MET A 197 -14.55 -16.48 0.02
N THR A 198 -15.13 -15.79 1.02
CA THR A 198 -14.35 -14.90 1.89
C THR A 198 -13.46 -15.68 2.89
N ALA A 199 -12.45 -15.01 3.45
CA ALA A 199 -11.44 -15.67 4.28
C ALA A 199 -11.95 -16.18 5.64
N LYS A 200 -12.98 -15.55 6.22
CA LYS A 200 -13.47 -15.89 7.57
C LYS A 200 -14.87 -16.52 7.55
N ASN A 201 -15.76 -15.94 6.77
CA ASN A 201 -17.17 -16.32 6.71
C ASN A 201 -17.56 -16.54 5.25
N PRO A 202 -17.12 -17.65 4.62
CA PRO A 202 -17.52 -17.94 3.26
C PRO A 202 -19.02 -18.24 3.20
N ASP A 203 -19.65 -17.78 2.13
CA ASP A 203 -21.04 -18.09 1.75
C ASP A 203 -21.05 -19.05 0.56
N SER A 204 -20.36 -20.18 0.71
CA SER A 204 -20.24 -21.20 -0.34
C SER A 204 -21.57 -21.87 -0.68
N GLU A 205 -22.53 -21.86 0.24
CA GLU A 205 -23.88 -22.36 0.01
C GLU A 205 -24.57 -21.64 -1.14
N HIS A 206 -24.42 -20.31 -1.24
CA HIS A 206 -25.00 -19.48 -2.29
C HIS A 206 -24.03 -19.18 -3.44
N SER A 207 -22.85 -19.81 -3.44
CA SER A 207 -21.86 -19.60 -4.50
C SER A 207 -22.34 -20.19 -5.83
N PRO A 208 -22.20 -19.47 -6.95
CA PRO A 208 -22.55 -20.00 -8.28
C PRO A 208 -21.75 -21.26 -8.64
N VAL A 209 -20.54 -21.40 -8.07
CA VAL A 209 -19.63 -22.53 -8.33
C VAL A 209 -19.55 -23.51 -7.16
N LYS A 210 -20.57 -23.55 -6.28
CA LYS A 210 -20.66 -24.46 -5.14
C LYS A 210 -20.32 -25.91 -5.50
N ALA A 211 -20.87 -26.41 -6.61
CA ALA A 211 -20.66 -27.79 -7.08
C ALA A 211 -19.20 -28.12 -7.44
N PHE A 212 -18.36 -27.11 -7.66
CA PHE A 212 -16.95 -27.26 -7.98
C PHE A 212 -16.04 -27.06 -6.75
N ASN A 213 -16.58 -26.61 -5.61
CA ASN A 213 -15.80 -26.33 -4.42
C ASN A 213 -15.58 -27.59 -3.58
N GLN A 214 -14.50 -28.34 -3.85
CA GLN A 214 -14.27 -29.58 -3.10
C GLN A 214 -14.10 -29.33 -1.61
N ALA A 215 -13.36 -28.30 -1.18
CA ALA A 215 -13.16 -28.05 0.24
C ALA A 215 -14.50 -27.79 0.96
N TYR A 216 -15.47 -27.17 0.29
CA TYR A 216 -16.83 -27.04 0.81
C TYR A 216 -17.59 -28.37 0.83
N LEU A 217 -17.54 -29.16 -0.26
CA LEU A 217 -18.20 -30.48 -0.33
C LEU A 217 -17.71 -31.45 0.75
N ASP A 218 -16.43 -31.34 1.12
CA ASP A 218 -15.79 -32.15 2.16
C ASP A 218 -15.90 -31.56 3.57
N GLY A 219 -16.49 -30.36 3.73
CA GLY A 219 -16.65 -29.70 5.03
C GLY A 219 -15.35 -29.14 5.65
N VAL A 220 -14.32 -28.90 4.84
CA VAL A 220 -12.96 -28.44 5.27
C VAL A 220 -12.57 -27.08 4.69
N GLU A 221 -13.53 -26.27 4.25
CA GLU A 221 -13.28 -25.02 3.53
C GLU A 221 -12.38 -24.02 4.30
N LEU A 222 -12.53 -23.95 5.63
CA LEU A 222 -11.78 -23.03 6.49
C LEU A 222 -10.31 -23.42 6.67
N ASP A 223 -9.93 -24.64 6.28
CA ASP A 223 -8.53 -25.09 6.28
C ASP A 223 -7.74 -24.53 5.10
N TYR A 224 -8.43 -23.96 4.10
CA TYR A 224 -7.83 -23.45 2.86
C TYR A 224 -8.05 -21.93 2.69
N PRO A 225 -7.02 -21.19 2.20
CA PRO A 225 -5.69 -21.67 1.85
C PRO A 225 -4.80 -21.89 3.09
N VAL A 226 -3.87 -22.84 3.00
CA VAL A 226 -2.82 -23.00 4.00
C VAL A 226 -1.93 -21.76 3.98
N LYS A 227 -1.75 -21.11 5.14
CA LYS A 227 -0.96 -19.88 5.25
C LYS A 227 -0.22 -19.78 6.57
N THR A 228 1.10 -19.82 6.52
CA THR A 228 1.93 -19.58 7.72
C THR A 228 1.76 -18.15 8.24
N LYS A 229 1.62 -18.00 9.56
CA LYS A 229 1.45 -16.70 10.21
C LYS A 229 2.73 -15.87 10.11
N LYS A 230 2.58 -14.60 9.73
CA LYS A 230 3.70 -13.64 9.75
C LYS A 230 4.09 -13.27 11.19
N PRO A 231 5.38 -12.99 11.46
CA PRO A 231 5.81 -12.40 12.73
C PRO A 231 5.08 -11.09 13.02
N ARG A 232 4.94 -10.76 14.30
CA ARG A 232 4.37 -9.46 14.71
C ARG A 232 5.30 -8.32 14.28
N PRO A 233 4.77 -7.16 13.86
CA PRO A 233 5.59 -5.98 13.56
C PRO A 233 6.47 -5.58 14.75
N VAL A 234 7.72 -5.23 14.48
CA VAL A 234 8.66 -4.78 15.52
C VAL A 234 8.29 -3.36 15.96
N GLU A 235 8.19 -3.15 17.27
CA GLU A 235 7.90 -1.82 17.81
C GLU A 235 9.16 -0.94 17.80
N VAL A 236 9.01 0.31 17.37
CA VAL A 236 10.07 1.32 17.36
C VAL A 236 9.51 2.60 18.00
N ALA A 237 10.11 3.00 19.12
CA ALA A 237 9.74 4.21 19.83
C ALA A 237 10.48 5.44 19.26
N TYR A 238 9.78 6.55 19.10
CA TYR A 238 10.31 7.82 18.62
C TYR A 238 9.91 8.98 19.53
N TYR A 239 10.79 9.98 19.62
CA TYR A 239 10.42 11.34 20.02
C TYR A 239 10.11 12.16 18.77
N GLY A 240 8.91 12.74 18.69
CA GLY A 240 8.54 13.68 17.63
C GLY A 240 8.63 15.12 18.14
N LEU A 241 9.40 15.98 17.46
CA LEU A 241 9.59 17.37 17.87
C LEU A 241 8.68 18.31 17.07
N ALA A 242 7.67 18.89 17.71
CA ALA A 242 6.90 19.99 17.14
C ALA A 242 7.61 21.32 17.46
N ILE A 243 8.37 21.82 16.48
CA ILE A 243 9.09 23.09 16.57
C ILE A 243 8.34 24.13 15.72
N GLN A 244 7.87 25.20 16.37
CA GLN A 244 7.05 26.23 15.74
C GLN A 244 7.59 27.63 16.03
N GLN A 245 7.49 28.52 15.05
CA GLN A 245 7.82 29.93 15.14
C GLN A 245 6.78 30.73 14.34
N GLY A 246 5.85 31.38 15.04
CA GLY A 246 4.69 32.01 14.39
C GLY A 246 3.80 30.97 13.70
N ASP A 247 3.51 31.19 12.41
CA ASP A 247 2.75 30.29 11.55
C ASP A 247 3.62 29.21 10.87
N ARG A 248 4.93 29.23 11.12
CA ARG A 248 5.90 28.31 10.51
C ARG A 248 6.20 27.14 11.43
N THR A 249 6.39 25.99 10.82
CA THR A 249 6.75 24.74 11.49
C THR A 249 8.03 24.18 10.88
N LEU A 250 9.02 23.85 11.72
CA LEU A 250 10.28 23.29 11.26
C LEU A 250 10.10 21.80 10.97
N MET A 251 10.33 21.41 9.73
CA MET A 251 10.01 20.07 9.22
C MET A 251 11.25 19.46 8.58
N VAL A 252 11.41 18.13 8.70
CA VAL A 252 12.50 17.36 8.09
C VAL A 252 11.98 16.67 6.84
N LYS A 253 12.75 16.73 5.75
CA LYS A 253 12.49 15.89 4.58
C LYS A 253 13.18 14.55 4.79
N ARG A 254 12.41 13.47 4.81
CA ARG A 254 12.95 12.12 4.96
C ARG A 254 13.81 11.75 3.73
N PRO A 255 14.81 10.85 3.90
CA PRO A 255 15.64 10.36 2.79
C PRO A 255 14.84 9.88 1.58
N SER A 256 15.47 9.82 0.41
CA SER A 256 14.83 9.38 -0.84
C SER A 256 14.53 7.89 -0.89
N ASP A 257 15.05 7.12 0.07
CA ASP A 257 14.85 5.69 0.25
C ASP A 257 14.28 5.35 1.64
N GLY A 258 13.94 4.08 1.82
CA GLY A 258 13.40 3.58 3.08
C GLY A 258 11.95 4.02 3.40
N LEU A 259 11.61 3.93 4.69
CA LEU A 259 10.24 4.13 5.15
C LEU A 259 9.84 5.62 5.11
N LEU A 260 8.70 5.89 4.45
CA LEU A 260 8.18 7.24 4.18
C LEU A 260 9.17 8.12 3.40
N ALA A 261 9.87 7.53 2.43
CA ALA A 261 10.82 8.24 1.57
C ALA A 261 10.24 9.55 0.99
N ASN A 262 11.06 10.61 0.97
CA ASN A 262 10.75 11.98 0.52
C ASN A 262 9.60 12.72 1.24
N PHE A 263 8.96 12.12 2.25
CA PHE A 263 7.93 12.82 3.02
C PHE A 263 8.53 13.85 3.98
N TRP A 264 7.78 14.92 4.18
CA TRP A 264 8.03 15.85 5.26
C TRP A 264 7.38 15.34 6.53
N THR A 265 8.13 15.35 7.62
CA THR A 265 7.64 15.01 8.96
C THR A 265 8.16 16.02 9.98
N TYR A 266 7.60 15.99 11.18
CA TYR A 266 8.37 16.46 12.33
C TYR A 266 9.72 15.74 12.40
N PRO A 267 10.76 16.37 12.97
CA PRO A 267 11.93 15.61 13.42
C PRO A 267 11.48 14.43 14.28
N LEU A 268 11.73 13.21 13.78
CA LEU A 268 11.46 11.97 14.49
C LEU A 268 12.80 11.35 14.88
N ILE A 269 13.06 11.27 16.18
CA ILE A 269 14.32 10.77 16.74
C ILE A 269 14.02 9.42 17.39
N ALA A 270 14.71 8.36 16.97
CA ALA A 270 14.47 7.05 17.58
C ALA A 270 14.91 7.10 19.04
N LYS A 271 14.08 6.58 19.96
CA LYS A 271 14.41 6.57 21.39
C LYS A 271 15.73 5.82 21.64
N ALA A 272 15.98 4.74 20.89
CA ALA A 272 17.23 3.98 20.98
C ALA A 272 18.47 4.85 20.69
N ASP A 273 18.41 5.75 19.71
CA ASP A 273 19.54 6.63 19.36
C ASP A 273 19.80 7.68 20.45
N VAL A 274 18.76 8.09 21.18
CA VAL A 274 18.89 9.00 22.32
C VAL A 274 19.45 8.28 23.54
N VAL A 275 18.94 7.08 23.83
CA VAL A 275 19.41 6.24 24.94
C VAL A 275 20.87 5.84 24.76
N ALA A 276 21.33 5.65 23.51
CA ALA A 276 22.73 5.35 23.20
C ALA A 276 23.72 6.48 23.55
N LEU A 277 23.24 7.68 23.92
CA LEU A 277 24.09 8.74 24.47
C LEU A 277 24.39 8.56 25.97
N SER A 278 23.67 7.66 26.66
CA SER A 278 23.90 7.34 28.06
C SER A 278 25.01 6.29 28.19
N ASP A 279 25.83 6.42 29.24
CA ASP A 279 26.79 5.38 29.62
C ASP A 279 26.15 4.19 30.36
N ALA A 280 24.85 4.27 30.69
CA ALA A 280 24.10 3.19 31.32
C ALA A 280 23.66 2.13 30.30
N ASP A 281 23.32 0.92 30.80
CA ASP A 281 22.68 -0.09 29.95
C ASP A 281 21.37 0.50 29.37
N PRO A 282 21.13 0.41 28.05
CA PRO A 282 19.90 0.89 27.43
C PRO A 282 18.60 0.37 28.08
N ALA A 283 18.63 -0.80 28.72
CA ALA A 283 17.49 -1.37 29.43
C ALA A 283 17.16 -0.63 30.74
N ASP A 284 18.14 0.07 31.33
CA ASP A 284 18.03 0.72 32.64
C ASP A 284 17.74 2.23 32.54
N VAL A 285 17.79 2.80 31.32
CA VAL A 285 17.51 4.23 31.11
C VAL A 285 16.00 4.51 31.19
N SER A 286 15.59 5.26 32.22
CA SER A 286 14.20 5.68 32.40
C SER A 286 13.71 6.60 31.27
N ASP A 287 12.38 6.72 31.12
CA ASP A 287 11.78 7.62 30.11
C ASP A 287 12.18 9.08 30.35
N GLU A 288 12.29 9.51 31.61
CA GLU A 288 12.70 10.85 32.01
C GLU A 288 14.18 11.10 31.69
N ALA A 289 15.05 10.13 31.99
CA ALA A 289 16.48 10.22 31.67
C ALA A 289 16.71 10.27 30.15
N ALA A 290 16.03 9.42 29.39
CA ALA A 290 16.08 9.45 27.93
C ALA A 290 15.56 10.78 27.37
N LEU A 291 14.47 11.33 27.92
CA LEU A 291 13.94 12.62 27.50
C LEU A 291 14.94 13.78 27.74
N ALA A 292 15.68 13.74 28.85
CA ALA A 292 16.69 14.75 29.18
C ALA A 292 17.87 14.77 28.18
N LEU A 293 18.13 13.66 27.49
CA LEU A 293 19.19 13.53 26.48
C LEU A 293 18.76 14.02 25.08
N VAL A 294 17.47 14.27 24.85
CA VAL A 294 16.96 14.71 23.53
C VAL A 294 17.62 16.01 23.05
N PRO A 295 17.75 17.09 23.86
CA PRO A 295 18.43 18.30 23.43
C PRO A 295 19.89 18.08 23.04
N GLN A 296 20.62 17.20 23.75
CA GLN A 296 21.99 16.84 23.42
C GLN A 296 22.07 16.13 22.07
N TRP A 297 21.17 15.17 21.84
CA TRP A 297 21.08 14.48 20.55
C TRP A 297 20.80 15.46 19.41
N VAL A 298 19.85 16.38 19.59
CA VAL A 298 19.49 17.41 18.60
C VAL A 298 20.66 18.33 18.31
N LYS A 299 21.42 18.75 19.34
CA LYS A 299 22.60 19.58 19.14
C LYS A 299 23.68 18.85 18.34
N ALA A 300 23.94 17.59 18.66
CA ALA A 300 24.97 16.79 17.99
C ALA A 300 24.63 16.47 16.53
N ASN A 301 23.35 16.19 16.22
CA ASN A 301 22.95 15.72 14.89
C ASN A 301 22.42 16.83 13.96
N TYR A 302 21.84 17.89 14.53
CA TYR A 302 21.23 18.98 13.77
C TYR A 302 21.90 20.34 14.00
N GLY A 303 22.85 20.45 14.94
CA GLY A 303 23.46 21.73 15.30
C GLY A 303 22.55 22.68 16.09
N LEU A 304 21.31 22.29 16.37
CA LEU A 304 20.29 23.13 16.99
C LEU A 304 20.33 23.04 18.52
N THR A 305 20.25 24.19 19.19
CA THR A 305 20.00 24.24 20.63
C THR A 305 18.49 24.34 20.85
N VAL A 306 17.91 23.38 21.55
CA VAL A 306 16.47 23.30 21.78
C VAL A 306 16.12 23.18 23.27
N THR A 307 14.99 23.75 23.65
CA THR A 307 14.32 23.42 24.92
C THR A 307 13.09 22.57 24.60
N VAL A 308 13.07 21.33 25.07
CA VAL A 308 11.97 20.37 24.82
C VAL A 308 11.00 20.36 26.00
N THR A 309 9.71 20.13 25.72
CA THR A 309 8.68 19.94 26.74
C THR A 309 7.70 18.87 26.26
N PRO A 310 7.44 17.81 27.05
CA PRO A 310 6.46 16.81 26.67
C PRO A 310 5.05 17.40 26.68
N ILE A 311 4.26 17.05 25.66
CA ILE A 311 2.88 17.51 25.51
C ILE A 311 1.93 16.76 26.44
N GLY A 312 2.36 15.61 26.97
CA GLY A 312 1.55 14.73 27.80
C GLY A 312 0.60 13.85 26.99
N GLY A 313 -0.16 13.03 27.72
CA GLY A 313 -1.10 12.04 27.19
C GLY A 313 -0.44 10.88 26.42
N ARG A 314 -1.27 10.08 25.73
CA ARG A 314 -0.80 8.82 25.12
C ARG A 314 0.06 9.08 23.86
N PRO A 315 1.12 8.28 23.64
CA PRO A 315 1.88 8.30 22.40
C PRO A 315 1.00 8.06 21.17
N VAL A 316 1.37 8.69 20.05
CA VAL A 316 0.72 8.44 18.76
C VAL A 316 1.26 7.14 18.18
N THR A 317 0.37 6.19 17.89
CA THR A 317 0.75 4.90 17.33
C THR A 317 0.40 4.78 15.85
N HIS A 318 1.31 4.19 15.07
CA HIS A 318 1.11 3.90 13.66
C HIS A 318 1.76 2.58 13.26
N THR A 319 0.97 1.65 12.72
CA THR A 319 1.44 0.32 12.31
C THR A 319 1.65 0.26 10.80
N PHE A 320 2.86 -0.07 10.40
CA PHE A 320 3.25 -0.48 9.05
C PHE A 320 3.27 -2.02 8.96
N THR A 321 3.53 -2.57 7.77
CA THR A 321 3.55 -4.02 7.54
C THR A 321 4.51 -4.78 8.45
N HIS A 322 5.69 -4.21 8.74
CA HIS A 322 6.77 -4.87 9.48
C HIS A 322 7.25 -4.08 10.71
N ARG A 323 6.73 -2.86 10.92
CA ARG A 323 7.09 -2.00 12.06
C ARG A 323 5.86 -1.36 12.68
N LYS A 324 5.91 -1.07 13.97
CA LYS A 324 4.94 -0.22 14.66
C LYS A 324 5.67 0.95 15.27
N TRP A 325 5.36 2.16 14.82
CA TRP A 325 5.88 3.38 15.42
C TRP A 325 5.03 3.79 16.61
N VAL A 326 5.72 4.12 17.70
CA VAL A 326 5.13 4.70 18.91
C VAL A 326 5.83 6.04 19.14
N VAL A 327 5.11 7.13 18.88
CA VAL A 327 5.70 8.48 18.85
C VAL A 327 5.23 9.28 20.07
N THR A 328 6.18 9.59 20.95
CA THR A 328 6.00 10.54 22.05
C THR A 328 6.23 11.94 21.51
N LEU A 329 5.21 12.80 21.61
CA LEU A 329 5.24 14.13 21.02
C LEU A 329 5.73 15.18 22.04
N LEU A 330 6.73 15.95 21.63
CA LEU A 330 7.35 17.02 22.40
C LEU A 330 7.14 18.34 21.66
N THR A 331 6.87 19.43 22.36
CA THR A 331 7.13 20.76 21.80
C THR A 331 8.58 21.12 22.00
N ALA A 332 9.16 21.84 21.06
CA ALA A 332 10.51 22.36 21.19
C ALA A 332 10.61 23.79 20.67
N THR A 333 11.40 24.62 21.35
CA THR A 333 11.71 25.99 20.91
C THR A 333 13.16 26.05 20.44
N VAL A 334 13.41 26.82 19.39
CA VAL A 334 14.74 27.17 18.86
C VAL A 334 14.92 28.68 18.91
N ALA A 335 16.17 29.16 18.91
CA ALA A 335 16.45 30.57 18.75
C ALA A 335 15.91 31.10 17.41
N ALA A 336 15.47 32.36 17.36
CA ALA A 336 14.85 32.93 16.17
C ALA A 336 15.80 33.04 14.96
N ASP A 337 17.10 33.09 15.23
CA ASP A 337 18.22 33.17 14.29
C ASP A 337 18.99 31.84 14.17
N ALA A 338 18.37 30.72 14.56
CA ALA A 338 19.01 29.41 14.51
C ALA A 338 19.51 29.06 13.10
N ASP A 339 20.80 28.71 13.01
CA ASP A 339 21.42 28.23 11.78
C ASP A 339 20.90 26.83 11.41
N LEU A 340 20.25 26.74 10.25
CA LEU A 340 19.69 25.50 9.71
C LEU A 340 20.62 24.82 8.69
N SER A 341 21.85 25.29 8.48
CA SER A 341 22.75 24.78 7.44
C SER A 341 23.02 23.27 7.55
N PHE A 342 22.96 22.71 8.76
CA PHE A 342 23.15 21.28 9.04
C PHE A 342 21.84 20.54 9.32
N PHE A 343 20.70 21.22 9.28
CA PHE A 343 19.41 20.62 9.50
C PHE A 343 18.84 20.08 8.18
N PRO A 344 18.42 18.80 8.10
CA PRO A 344 17.93 18.17 6.86
C PRO A 344 16.48 18.56 6.56
N GLY A 345 16.16 19.85 6.64
CA GLY A 345 14.80 20.34 6.61
C GLY A 345 14.72 21.86 6.47
N LYS A 346 13.51 22.39 6.59
CA LYS A 346 13.25 23.83 6.51
C LYS A 346 11.99 24.21 7.28
N TRP A 347 11.83 25.50 7.51
CA TRP A 347 10.55 26.06 7.93
C TRP A 347 9.53 25.91 6.79
N LEU A 348 8.38 25.35 7.11
CA LEU A 348 7.20 25.33 6.24
C LEU A 348 6.14 26.23 6.85
N ASP A 349 5.59 27.13 6.04
CA ASP A 349 4.42 27.92 6.43
C ASP A 349 3.10 27.13 6.29
N SER A 350 2.01 27.71 6.78
CA SER A 350 0.69 27.08 6.76
C SER A 350 0.18 26.78 5.34
N VAL A 351 0.55 27.61 4.35
CA VAL A 351 0.15 27.44 2.95
C VAL A 351 0.92 26.29 2.31
N GLU A 352 2.24 26.23 2.49
CA GLU A 352 3.07 25.10 2.07
C GLU A 352 2.54 23.79 2.68
N ILE A 353 2.29 23.76 4.00
CA ILE A 353 1.73 22.57 4.66
C ILE A 353 0.37 22.18 4.04
N SER A 354 -0.54 23.12 3.79
CA SER A 354 -1.86 22.79 3.24
C SER A 354 -1.82 22.17 1.82
N THR A 355 -0.80 22.53 1.03
CA THR A 355 -0.65 22.11 -0.37
C THR A 355 0.15 20.82 -0.53
N MET A 356 0.96 20.47 0.47
CA MET A 356 1.79 19.26 0.47
C MET A 356 0.99 18.00 0.79
N ALA A 357 1.59 16.84 0.48
CA ALA A 357 1.08 15.54 0.87
C ALA A 357 1.82 15.05 2.12
N PHE A 358 1.07 14.57 3.12
CA PHE A 358 1.66 14.03 4.34
C PHE A 358 1.38 12.54 4.54
N PRO A 359 2.28 11.81 5.21
CA PRO A 359 2.01 10.44 5.58
C PRO A 359 1.00 10.42 6.74
N LYS A 360 0.10 9.43 6.78
CA LYS A 360 -0.92 9.27 7.83
C LYS A 360 -0.40 9.38 9.27
N VAL A 361 0.86 8.98 9.52
CA VAL A 361 1.47 9.15 10.85
C VAL A 361 1.64 10.64 11.19
N GLN A 362 2.11 11.46 10.24
CA GLN A 362 2.27 12.90 10.43
C GLN A 362 0.91 13.58 10.59
N ASP A 363 -0.12 13.19 9.83
CA ASP A 363 -1.48 13.72 10.03
C ASP A 363 -2.01 13.48 11.45
N LYS A 364 -1.72 12.30 12.02
CA LYS A 364 -2.05 12.00 13.41
C LYS A 364 -1.29 12.90 14.38
N LEU A 365 -0.01 13.20 14.10
CA LEU A 365 0.80 14.11 14.91
C LEU A 365 0.26 15.55 14.84
N PHE A 366 -0.09 16.04 13.65
CA PHE A 366 -0.75 17.36 13.50
C PHE A 366 -2.06 17.43 14.29
N LYS A 367 -2.92 16.41 14.17
CA LYS A 367 -4.18 16.35 14.94
C LYS A 367 -3.94 16.29 16.46
N ARG A 368 -2.89 15.59 16.90
CA ARG A 368 -2.49 15.52 18.32
C ARG A 368 -2.09 16.89 18.84
N MET A 369 -1.29 17.65 18.07
CA MET A 369 -0.89 19.02 18.42
C MET A 369 -2.09 19.95 18.61
N ILE A 370 -3.01 19.97 17.65
CA ILE A 370 -4.19 20.85 17.67
C ILE A 370 -5.09 20.55 18.87
N LYS A 371 -5.23 19.27 19.26
CA LYS A 371 -6.09 18.88 20.38
C LYS A 371 -5.57 19.36 21.75
N GLU A 372 -4.26 19.34 21.96
CA GLU A 372 -3.64 19.63 23.26
C GLU A 372 -3.33 21.12 23.45
N LYS A 373 -3.37 21.92 22.39
CA LYS A 373 -3.32 23.37 22.48
C LYS A 373 -4.44 23.98 21.61
N PRO A 374 -5.51 24.54 22.19
CA PRO A 374 -6.63 25.11 21.43
C PRO A 374 -6.39 26.51 20.86
N MET A 375 -5.22 27.14 21.08
CA MET A 375 -4.80 28.40 20.40
C MET A 375 -4.64 28.24 18.87
N TYR A 376 -4.95 27.06 18.32
CA TYR A 376 -4.61 26.55 17.00
C TYR A 376 -5.84 26.42 16.07
N ARG A 377 -6.90 27.21 16.31
CA ARG A 377 -7.95 27.51 15.32
C ARG A 377 -7.64 28.88 14.71
N GLY A 378 -6.98 28.88 13.56
CA GLY A 378 -6.88 30.00 12.64
C GLY A 378 -7.42 29.55 11.31
#